data_AF-A0A918KPR6-F1
#
_entry.id   AF-A0A918KPR6-F1
#
_cell.length_a   1.000
_cell.length_b   1.000
_cell.length_c   1.000
_cell.angle_alpha   90.00
_cell.angle_beta   90.00
_cell.angle_gamma   90.00
#
_symmetry.space_group_name_H-M   'P 1'
#
loop_
_entity.id
_entity.type
_entity.pdbx_description
1 polymer ?
#
loop_
_entity_poly.entity_id
_entity_poly.type
_entity_poly.pdbx_seq_one_letter_code
_entity_poly.pdbx_strand_id
1 'polypeptide(L)'
;MTDPWVALEPGADPLERMRLLRRAHETFTEAGTVSRPVRSVVADSWRRSARAGVGPDGTARVELSDGDLGSYRAEHPLARVMPLFRELMGTFAADGEHLLAVCDAQGRLLWVEGHAAARRRADGMNFVPGARWAESAVGTNAPGTAVALDRPVQVFATEHFIREVQPWTCAAAPVHDPRTGRLLGAIDITGGDGLAHPHSLAFVQAVARAAESQLALLAPAAESAEAFALTALGRDEALLVAGGRSTRLSRRHSEILVLLAAHPEGLTGDELLCALYEDESVTPVTLRAELARLRRLLGSGVLGSRPYRLLAPVESDAAVVERKLAVGAVTAAVSTYGGPLLPGSQAPAVVRMRRRLADGLRAALVSGRDPDLLADWARAPWGEDDLDVWQALAAVRPTAPVRARLAGLEAEQSVPPGRRPR
;
A
#
# COMPACT_ATOMS: atom_id res chain seq x y z
N MET A 1 21.59 -17.60 7.61
CA MET A 1 20.48 -17.12 6.74
C MET A 1 20.73 -15.66 6.50
N THR A 2 20.91 -15.25 5.25
CA THR A 2 21.12 -13.85 4.88
C THR A 2 19.76 -13.16 4.78
N ASP A 3 19.59 -12.04 5.48
CA ASP A 3 18.34 -11.29 5.50
C ASP A 3 18.14 -10.62 4.12
N PRO A 4 17.13 -11.01 3.32
CA PRO A 4 16.95 -10.48 1.98
C PRO A 4 16.57 -8.99 1.96
N TRP A 5 16.23 -8.40 3.11
CA TRP A 5 15.83 -6.99 3.24
C TRP A 5 17.02 -6.05 3.48
N VAL A 6 18.15 -6.59 3.95
CA VAL A 6 19.43 -5.89 4.06
C VAL A 6 20.22 -6.03 2.76
N ALA A 7 20.82 -4.94 2.30
CA ALA A 7 21.42 -4.89 0.96
C ALA A 7 22.86 -5.40 0.90
N LEU A 8 23.64 -5.23 1.97
CA LEU A 8 25.01 -5.74 2.09
C LEU A 8 25.13 -6.75 3.24
N GLU A 9 25.80 -7.86 2.96
CA GLU A 9 26.21 -8.81 4.01
C GLU A 9 27.38 -8.22 4.80
N PRO A 10 27.49 -8.50 6.12
CA PRO A 10 28.62 -8.06 6.91
C PRO A 10 29.96 -8.53 6.30
N GLY A 11 30.86 -7.58 6.02
CA GLY A 11 32.19 -7.87 5.45
C GLY A 11 32.25 -7.97 3.92
N ALA A 12 31.14 -7.76 3.19
CA ALA A 12 31.16 -7.65 1.74
C ALA A 12 31.87 -6.35 1.28
N ASP A 13 32.63 -6.41 0.17
CA ASP A 13 33.21 -5.22 -0.47
C ASP A 13 32.10 -4.44 -1.21
N PRO A 14 31.74 -3.21 -0.77
CA PRO A 14 30.72 -2.41 -1.43
C PRO A 14 31.05 -2.12 -2.90
N LEU A 15 32.32 -1.89 -3.25
CA LEU A 15 32.71 -1.53 -4.62
C LEU A 15 32.58 -2.71 -5.57
N GLU A 16 32.99 -3.91 -5.15
CA GLU A 16 32.77 -5.13 -5.91
C GLU A 16 31.27 -5.38 -6.11
N ARG A 17 30.48 -5.24 -5.04
CA ARG A 17 29.03 -5.42 -5.09
C ARG A 17 28.37 -4.44 -6.06
N MET A 18 28.75 -3.16 -6.03
CA MET A 18 28.26 -2.14 -6.96
C MET A 18 28.53 -2.51 -8.42
N ARG A 19 29.74 -3.01 -8.74
CA ARG A 19 30.11 -3.43 -10.10
C ARG A 19 29.28 -4.62 -10.58
N LEU A 20 29.06 -5.61 -9.72
CA LEU A 20 28.22 -6.77 -10.04
C LEU A 20 26.77 -6.36 -10.30
N LEU A 21 26.22 -5.51 -9.43
CA LEU A 21 24.85 -5.01 -9.57
C LEU A 21 24.70 -4.13 -10.82
N ARG A 22 25.72 -3.34 -11.19
CA ARG A 22 25.74 -2.56 -12.44
C ARG A 22 25.57 -3.43 -13.67
N ARG A 23 26.37 -4.50 -13.80
CA ARG A 23 26.25 -5.44 -14.92
C ARG A 23 24.88 -6.11 -14.96
N ALA A 24 24.34 -6.47 -13.80
CA ALA A 24 23.02 -7.08 -13.70
C ALA A 24 21.89 -6.11 -14.08
N HIS A 25 22.02 -4.84 -13.70
CA HIS A 25 21.07 -3.77 -14.06
C HIS A 25 21.11 -3.47 -15.57
N GLU A 26 22.29 -3.36 -16.16
CA GLU A 26 22.48 -3.23 -17.61
C GLU A 26 21.84 -4.41 -18.35
N THR A 27 22.14 -5.63 -17.93
CA THR A 27 21.55 -6.86 -18.50
C THR A 27 20.03 -6.87 -18.39
N PHE A 28 19.48 -6.44 -17.24
CA PHE A 28 18.03 -6.37 -17.05
C PHE A 28 17.37 -5.30 -17.92
N THR A 29 17.98 -4.12 -18.01
CA THR A 29 17.41 -2.99 -18.76
C THR A 29 17.51 -3.17 -20.28
N GLU A 30 18.51 -3.92 -20.76
CA GLU A 30 18.68 -4.23 -22.18
C GLU A 30 17.95 -5.51 -22.62
N ALA A 31 18.07 -6.59 -21.85
CA ALA A 31 17.59 -7.92 -22.24
C ALA A 31 16.38 -8.42 -21.41
N GLY A 32 15.93 -7.67 -20.40
CA GLY A 32 14.81 -8.05 -19.53
C GLY A 32 15.12 -9.22 -18.57
N THR A 33 16.37 -9.66 -18.48
CA THR A 33 16.77 -10.83 -17.70
C THR A 33 17.46 -10.42 -16.39
N VAL A 34 17.03 -11.00 -15.27
CA VAL A 34 17.67 -10.78 -13.98
C VAL A 34 18.74 -11.83 -13.75
N SER A 35 20.00 -11.41 -13.63
CA SER A 35 21.12 -12.29 -13.30
C SER A 35 21.38 -12.35 -11.80
N ARG A 36 21.97 -13.46 -11.33
CA ARG A 36 22.60 -13.47 -9.99
C ARG A 36 23.77 -12.48 -9.98
N PRO A 37 24.10 -11.83 -8.85
CA PRO A 37 23.58 -12.07 -7.50
C PRO A 37 22.52 -11.07 -7.00
N VAL A 38 21.61 -10.60 -7.87
CA VAL A 38 20.52 -9.69 -7.49
C VAL A 38 19.58 -10.37 -6.49
N ARG A 39 19.24 -9.68 -5.38
CA ARG A 39 18.31 -10.17 -4.36
C ARG A 39 16.90 -10.33 -4.96
N SER A 40 16.12 -11.31 -4.50
CA SER A 40 14.77 -11.53 -5.01
C SER A 40 13.86 -10.31 -4.86
N VAL A 41 13.94 -9.62 -3.71
CA VAL A 41 13.17 -8.39 -3.44
C VAL A 41 13.43 -7.32 -4.52
N VAL A 42 14.70 -7.12 -4.90
CA VAL A 42 15.11 -6.16 -5.93
C VAL A 42 14.71 -6.65 -7.32
N ALA A 43 14.92 -7.93 -7.62
CA ALA A 43 14.52 -8.54 -8.88
C ALA A 43 13.02 -8.38 -9.15
N ASP A 44 12.19 -8.60 -8.14
CA ASP A 44 10.74 -8.45 -8.24
C ASP A 44 10.34 -6.98 -8.40
N SER A 45 11.01 -6.07 -7.69
CA SER A 45 10.82 -4.62 -7.84
C SER A 45 11.23 -4.13 -9.25
N TRP A 46 12.35 -4.61 -9.81
CA TRP A 46 12.76 -4.30 -11.18
C TRP A 46 11.71 -4.74 -12.20
N ARG A 47 11.14 -5.94 -12.04
CA ARG A 47 10.06 -6.44 -12.90
C ARG A 47 8.80 -5.59 -12.78
N ARG A 48 8.38 -5.19 -11.57
CA ARG A 48 7.23 -4.29 -11.37
C ARG A 48 7.47 -2.92 -12.01
N SER A 49 8.66 -2.37 -11.84
CA SER A 49 9.09 -1.09 -12.41
C SER A 49 9.04 -1.10 -13.94
N ALA A 50 9.59 -2.16 -14.56
CA ALA A 50 9.55 -2.34 -16.01
C ALA A 50 8.11 -2.51 -16.54
N ARG A 51 7.25 -3.27 -15.84
CA ARG A 51 5.83 -3.41 -16.20
C ARG A 51 5.07 -2.07 -16.11
N ALA A 52 5.45 -1.19 -15.19
CA ALA A 52 4.90 0.16 -15.07
C ALA A 52 5.42 1.13 -16.17
N GLY A 53 6.32 0.67 -17.04
CA GLY A 53 6.87 1.48 -18.13
C GLY A 53 7.94 2.48 -17.68
N VAL A 54 8.55 2.27 -16.52
CA VAL A 54 9.65 3.12 -16.04
C VAL A 54 10.91 2.81 -16.86
N GLY A 55 11.57 3.85 -17.36
CA GLY A 55 12.87 3.76 -18.03
C GLY A 55 14.03 4.02 -17.05
N PRO A 56 15.25 3.49 -17.31
CA PRO A 56 16.40 3.65 -16.42
C PRO A 56 16.96 5.08 -16.38
N ASP A 57 16.57 5.94 -17.32
CA ASP A 57 17.00 7.34 -17.45
C ASP A 57 15.87 8.33 -17.11
N GLY A 58 14.84 7.89 -16.38
CA GLY A 58 13.74 8.74 -15.92
C GLY A 58 14.14 9.66 -14.75
N THR A 59 13.21 10.51 -14.32
CA THR A 59 13.33 11.32 -13.10
C THR A 59 11.98 11.43 -12.39
N ALA A 60 11.99 11.70 -11.09
CA ALA A 60 10.77 11.89 -10.31
C ALA A 60 10.01 13.14 -10.77
N ARG A 61 8.67 13.07 -10.79
CA ARG A 61 7.80 14.21 -11.09
C ARG A 61 7.28 14.83 -9.81
N VAL A 62 7.27 16.16 -9.74
CA VAL A 62 6.63 16.92 -8.66
C VAL A 62 5.13 16.99 -8.94
N GLU A 63 4.33 16.29 -8.13
CA GLU A 63 2.87 16.23 -8.26
C GLU A 63 2.16 17.27 -7.40
N LEU A 64 2.74 17.63 -6.25
CA LEU A 64 2.21 18.65 -5.35
C LEU A 64 3.19 19.82 -5.27
N SER A 65 2.71 21.02 -5.64
CA SER A 65 3.44 22.27 -5.48
C SER A 65 3.16 22.90 -4.11
N ASP A 66 3.93 23.91 -3.70
CA ASP A 66 3.97 24.42 -2.32
C ASP A 66 2.60 24.65 -1.66
N GLY A 67 1.66 25.31 -2.36
CA GLY A 67 0.33 25.61 -1.82
C GLY A 67 -0.50 24.36 -1.52
N ASP A 68 -0.59 23.43 -2.48
CA ASP A 68 -1.33 22.18 -2.33
C ASP A 68 -0.64 21.24 -1.34
N LEU A 69 0.69 21.22 -1.34
CA LEU A 69 1.50 20.43 -0.43
C LEU A 69 1.33 20.89 1.03
N GLY A 70 1.23 22.19 1.27
CA GLY A 70 1.00 22.76 2.60
C GLY A 70 -0.31 22.26 3.22
N SER A 71 -1.41 22.37 2.47
CA SER A 71 -2.74 21.89 2.88
C SER A 71 -2.73 20.37 3.07
N TYR A 72 -2.16 19.62 2.13
CA TYR A 72 -2.07 18.16 2.23
C TYR A 72 -1.28 17.71 3.46
N ARG A 73 -0.12 18.34 3.74
CA ARG A 73 0.67 18.08 4.95
C ARG A 73 -0.13 18.34 6.22
N ALA A 74 -0.86 19.45 6.28
CA ALA A 74 -1.61 19.83 7.49
C ALA A 74 -2.69 18.81 7.84
N GLU A 75 -3.32 18.19 6.83
CA GLU A 75 -4.36 17.17 7.02
C GLU A 75 -3.79 15.75 7.18
N HIS A 76 -2.54 15.51 6.76
CA HIS A 76 -1.97 14.18 6.76
C HIS A 76 -1.65 13.67 8.19
N PRO A 77 -2.04 12.44 8.58
CA PRO A 77 -1.81 11.92 9.92
C PRO A 77 -0.34 11.95 10.38
N LEU A 78 0.60 11.74 9.46
CA LEU A 78 2.04 11.76 9.75
C LEU A 78 2.56 13.13 10.23
N ALA A 79 1.86 14.24 9.93
CA ALA A 79 2.25 15.56 10.41
C ALA A 79 2.33 15.62 11.95
N ARG A 80 1.50 14.82 12.62
CA ARG A 80 1.41 14.75 14.09
C ARG A 80 2.64 14.10 14.74
N VAL A 81 3.40 13.33 13.97
CA VAL A 81 4.63 12.63 14.41
C VAL A 81 5.90 13.14 13.75
N MET A 82 5.81 14.15 12.88
CA MET A 82 6.99 14.84 12.35
C MET A 82 7.94 15.38 13.45
N PRO A 83 7.46 15.92 14.60
CA PRO A 83 8.37 16.32 15.68
C PRO A 83 9.22 15.16 16.20
N LEU A 84 8.64 13.96 16.33
CA LEU A 84 9.36 12.76 16.76
C LEU A 84 10.40 12.33 15.72
N PHE A 85 10.05 12.36 14.43
CA PHE A 85 11.02 12.03 13.38
C PHE A 85 12.22 12.97 13.39
N ARG A 86 11.98 14.27 13.60
CA ARG A 86 13.06 15.27 13.74
C ARG A 86 13.89 15.03 15.00
N GLU A 87 13.26 14.67 16.11
CA GLU A 87 13.97 14.37 17.36
C GLU A 87 14.86 13.14 17.23
N LEU A 88 14.31 12.02 16.74
CA LEU A 88 15.01 10.74 16.71
C LEU A 88 16.07 10.65 15.61
N MET A 89 15.85 11.31 14.47
CA MET A 89 16.73 11.16 13.30
C MET A 89 17.35 12.47 12.82
N GLY A 90 16.96 13.63 13.35
CA GLY A 90 17.46 14.92 12.89
C GLY A 90 18.97 15.05 13.08
N THR A 91 19.51 14.61 14.22
CA THR A 91 20.96 14.58 14.49
C THR A 91 21.67 13.60 13.57
N PHE A 92 21.14 12.39 13.43
CA PHE A 92 21.69 11.39 12.51
C PHE A 92 21.72 11.90 11.06
N ALA A 93 20.69 12.62 10.63
CA ALA A 93 20.62 13.22 9.30
C ALA A 93 21.57 14.42 9.13
N ALA A 94 21.67 15.29 10.13
CA ALA A 94 22.50 16.48 10.10
C ALA A 94 24.00 16.15 10.16
N ASP A 95 24.40 15.26 11.07
CA ASP A 95 25.81 14.96 11.34
C ASP A 95 26.37 13.88 10.38
N GLY A 96 25.51 13.04 9.80
CA GLY A 96 25.90 11.90 8.95
C GLY A 96 25.90 12.16 7.44
N GLU A 97 25.70 13.39 6.97
CA GLU A 97 25.44 13.68 5.55
C GLU A 97 24.28 12.85 4.96
N HIS A 98 23.20 12.69 5.72
CA HIS A 98 22.02 11.94 5.30
C HIS A 98 20.80 12.85 5.10
N LEU A 99 19.83 12.32 4.37
CA LEU A 99 18.51 12.89 4.18
C LEU A 99 17.50 12.04 4.92
N LEU A 100 16.63 12.69 5.67
CA LEU A 100 15.38 12.16 6.16
C LEU A 100 14.30 12.48 5.14
N ALA A 101 13.59 11.47 4.64
CA ALA A 101 12.36 11.67 3.90
C ALA A 101 11.18 10.94 4.56
N VAL A 102 9.99 11.53 4.41
CA VAL A 102 8.74 10.90 4.80
C VAL A 102 7.79 11.02 3.62
N CYS A 103 7.27 9.90 3.15
CA CYS A 103 6.33 9.84 2.03
C CYS A 103 4.95 9.37 2.46
N ASP A 104 3.92 9.67 1.67
CA ASP A 104 2.57 9.12 1.86
C ASP A 104 2.43 7.70 1.30
N ALA A 105 1.24 7.11 1.46
CA ALA A 105 0.93 5.76 0.97
C ALA A 105 0.94 5.61 -0.56
N GLN A 106 1.06 6.71 -1.32
CA GLN A 106 1.21 6.71 -2.77
C GLN A 106 2.67 6.97 -3.19
N GLY A 107 3.59 7.01 -2.22
CA GLY A 107 5.01 7.27 -2.44
C GLY A 107 5.33 8.73 -2.76
N ARG A 108 4.45 9.70 -2.49
CA ARG A 108 4.78 11.12 -2.62
C ARG A 108 5.57 11.60 -1.42
N LEU A 109 6.73 12.20 -1.65
CA LEU A 109 7.56 12.75 -0.58
C LEU A 109 6.84 13.95 0.04
N LEU A 110 6.43 13.82 1.30
CA LEU A 110 5.78 14.89 2.04
C LEU A 110 6.81 15.77 2.74
N TRP A 111 7.85 15.20 3.33
CA TRP A 111 8.93 15.96 3.95
C TRP A 111 10.28 15.42 3.48
N VAL A 112 11.23 16.32 3.25
CA VAL A 112 12.63 16.00 2.96
C VAL A 112 13.49 16.98 3.76
N GLU A 113 14.23 16.46 4.73
CA GLU A 113 15.05 17.21 5.67
C GLU A 113 16.43 16.55 5.77
N GLY A 114 17.44 17.21 6.35
CA GLY A 114 18.78 16.65 6.51
C GLY A 114 19.89 17.59 6.08
N HIS A 115 21.10 17.05 5.94
CA HIS A 115 22.30 17.86 5.73
C HIS A 115 22.26 18.61 4.39
N ALA A 116 22.55 19.91 4.41
CA ALA A 116 22.57 20.77 3.22
C ALA A 116 23.41 20.23 2.04
N ALA A 117 24.53 19.55 2.29
CA ALA A 117 25.36 18.95 1.24
C ALA A 117 24.63 17.78 0.55
N ALA A 118 24.03 16.88 1.34
CA ALA A 118 23.22 15.79 0.83
C ALA A 118 21.99 16.31 0.05
N ARG A 119 21.33 17.37 0.54
CA ARG A 119 20.18 18.00 -0.15
C ARG A 119 20.57 18.49 -1.55
N ARG A 120 21.67 19.26 -1.65
CA ARG A 120 22.17 19.75 -2.95
C ARG A 120 22.51 18.62 -3.91
N ARG A 121 23.08 17.51 -3.41
CA ARG A 121 23.37 16.34 -4.24
C ARG A 121 22.09 15.64 -4.72
N ALA A 122 21.04 15.68 -3.91
CA ALA A 122 19.76 15.04 -4.18
C ALA A 122 18.84 15.85 -5.10
N ASP A 123 19.12 17.15 -5.29
CA ASP A 123 18.38 18.00 -6.23
C ASP A 123 18.40 17.43 -7.67
N GLY A 124 19.52 16.84 -8.11
CA GLY A 124 19.63 16.22 -9.44
C GLY A 124 18.60 15.12 -9.69
N MET A 125 18.31 14.31 -8.68
CA MET A 125 17.33 13.22 -8.78
C MET A 125 15.88 13.63 -8.47
N ASN A 126 15.58 14.92 -8.27
CA ASN A 126 14.27 15.41 -7.84
C ASN A 126 13.76 14.74 -6.54
N PHE A 127 14.66 14.50 -5.57
CA PHE A 127 14.27 14.01 -4.24
C PHE A 127 13.84 15.18 -3.35
N VAL A 128 12.72 15.80 -3.75
CA VAL A 128 12.18 17.01 -3.15
C VAL A 128 10.74 16.79 -2.67
N PRO A 129 10.25 17.57 -1.71
CA PRO A 129 8.85 17.48 -1.30
C PRO A 129 7.88 17.69 -2.48
N GLY A 130 6.79 16.95 -2.48
CA GLY A 130 5.81 16.90 -3.58
C GLY A 130 6.19 15.95 -4.72
N ALA A 131 7.43 15.47 -4.79
CA ALA A 131 7.85 14.51 -5.80
C ALA A 131 7.29 13.11 -5.54
N ARG A 132 6.83 12.43 -6.59
CA ARG A 132 6.36 11.05 -6.52
C ARG A 132 7.48 10.05 -6.73
N TRP A 133 7.72 9.24 -5.71
CA TRP A 133 8.76 8.21 -5.61
C TRP A 133 8.19 6.79 -5.51
N ALA A 134 6.95 6.56 -5.94
CA ALA A 134 6.42 5.20 -6.10
C ALA A 134 7.26 4.37 -7.10
N GLU A 135 7.31 3.05 -6.93
CA GLU A 135 7.97 2.15 -7.91
C GLU A 135 7.40 2.32 -9.32
N SER A 136 6.10 2.61 -9.43
CA SER A 136 5.43 2.85 -10.72
C SER A 136 5.88 4.15 -11.41
N ALA A 137 6.55 5.05 -10.70
CA ALA A 137 6.99 6.35 -11.19
C ALA A 137 8.52 6.43 -11.36
N VAL A 138 9.28 5.99 -10.36
CA VAL A 138 10.76 6.13 -10.27
C VAL A 138 11.46 4.77 -10.33
N GLY A 139 10.69 3.69 -10.42
CA GLY A 139 11.22 2.33 -10.33
C GLY A 139 11.72 2.01 -8.93
N THR A 140 12.49 0.93 -8.78
CA THR A 140 13.05 0.50 -7.50
C THR A 140 13.81 1.62 -6.79
N ASN A 141 13.30 1.98 -5.62
CA ASN A 141 13.87 2.92 -4.66
C ASN A 141 13.33 2.57 -3.25
N ALA A 142 14.00 2.95 -2.17
CA ALA A 142 13.60 2.50 -0.84
C ALA A 142 12.18 2.96 -0.40
N PRO A 143 11.80 4.26 -0.42
CA PRO A 143 10.48 4.67 0.06
C PRO A 143 9.34 4.03 -0.74
N GLY A 144 9.43 4.03 -2.08
CA GLY A 144 8.45 3.39 -2.94
C GLY A 144 8.36 1.87 -2.77
N THR A 145 9.49 1.19 -2.60
CA THR A 145 9.54 -0.27 -2.38
C THR A 145 8.98 -0.64 -1.00
N ALA A 146 9.28 0.16 0.03
CA ALA A 146 8.74 -0.06 1.38
C ALA A 146 7.21 0.05 1.40
N VAL A 147 6.65 1.04 0.70
CA VAL A 147 5.20 1.21 0.51
C VAL A 147 4.61 0.05 -0.30
N ALA A 148 5.23 -0.32 -1.42
CA ALA A 148 4.72 -1.37 -2.31
C ALA A 148 4.70 -2.76 -1.66
N LEU A 149 5.66 -3.05 -0.76
CA LEU A 149 5.80 -4.34 -0.10
C LEU A 149 5.22 -4.37 1.31
N ASP A 150 4.86 -3.22 1.87
CA ASP A 150 4.50 -3.06 3.28
C ASP A 150 5.55 -3.73 4.20
N ARG A 151 6.83 -3.44 3.92
CA ARG A 151 7.99 -4.02 4.63
C ARG A 151 9.14 -3.03 4.71
N PRO A 152 9.90 -3.03 5.81
CA PRO A 152 11.19 -2.36 5.84
C PRO A 152 12.12 -2.94 4.77
N VAL A 153 12.81 -2.07 4.03
CA VAL A 153 13.73 -2.46 2.96
C VAL A 153 14.89 -1.51 2.85
N GLN A 154 16.05 -2.06 2.49
CA GLN A 154 17.21 -1.31 2.08
C GLN A 154 17.42 -1.46 0.57
N VAL A 155 17.75 -0.36 -0.11
CA VAL A 155 18.12 -0.34 -1.53
C VAL A 155 19.51 0.28 -1.65
N PHE A 156 20.45 -0.49 -2.18
CA PHE A 156 21.86 -0.13 -2.25
C PHE A 156 22.30 0.14 -3.68
N ALA A 157 22.83 1.34 -3.90
CA ALA A 157 23.51 1.73 -5.12
C ALA A 157 22.74 1.32 -6.39
N THR A 158 23.33 0.46 -7.22
CA THR A 158 22.78 0.02 -8.50
C THR A 158 21.54 -0.88 -8.40
N GLU A 159 21.07 -1.20 -7.19
CA GLU A 159 19.72 -1.76 -7.01
C GLU A 159 18.63 -0.74 -7.35
N HIS A 160 18.94 0.57 -7.26
CA HIS A 160 18.08 1.61 -7.76
C HIS A 160 17.85 1.47 -9.27
N PHE A 161 16.58 1.57 -9.68
CA PHE A 161 16.22 1.35 -11.07
C PHE A 161 16.69 2.48 -11.98
N ILE A 162 16.60 3.73 -11.52
CA ILE A 162 17.04 4.91 -12.26
C ILE A 162 18.53 5.16 -12.02
N ARG A 163 19.30 5.33 -13.10
CA ARG A 163 20.77 5.47 -13.08
C ARG A 163 21.24 6.67 -12.26
N GLU A 164 20.52 7.78 -12.32
CA GLU A 164 20.82 8.99 -11.56
C GLU A 164 20.72 8.81 -10.03
N VAL A 165 19.93 7.83 -9.57
CA VAL A 165 19.73 7.51 -8.14
C VAL A 165 20.77 6.51 -7.62
N GLN A 166 21.47 5.79 -8.51
CA GLN A 166 22.42 4.73 -8.15
C GLN A 166 23.64 5.16 -7.30
N PRO A 167 24.02 6.46 -7.19
CA PRO A 167 25.02 6.89 -6.20
C PRO A 167 24.54 6.84 -4.74
N TRP A 168 23.26 6.54 -4.50
CA TRP A 168 22.65 6.59 -3.17
C TRP A 168 22.40 5.19 -2.59
N THR A 169 22.42 5.14 -1.27
CA THR A 169 21.90 4.03 -0.48
C THR A 169 20.80 4.55 0.41
N CYS A 170 19.71 3.78 0.50
CA CYS A 170 18.51 4.19 1.20
C CYS A 170 17.97 3.04 2.07
N ALA A 171 17.38 3.38 3.21
CA ALA A 171 16.67 2.45 4.07
C ALA A 171 15.33 3.05 4.47
N ALA A 172 14.24 2.33 4.22
CA ALA A 172 12.90 2.82 4.47
C ALA A 172 12.08 1.80 5.26
N ALA A 173 11.13 2.29 6.04
CA ALA A 173 10.14 1.47 6.75
C ALA A 173 8.72 2.07 6.63
N PRO A 174 7.70 1.23 6.41
CA PRO A 174 6.31 1.68 6.38
C PRO A 174 5.85 2.14 7.78
N VAL A 175 4.97 3.14 7.81
CA VAL A 175 4.31 3.65 9.01
C VAL A 175 2.81 3.46 8.86
N HIS A 176 2.19 2.87 9.88
CA HIS A 176 0.77 2.54 9.89
C HIS A 176 -0.04 3.43 10.82
N ASP A 177 -1.32 3.55 10.51
CA ASP A 177 -2.30 4.02 11.47
C ASP A 177 -2.48 2.96 12.56
N PRO A 178 -2.20 3.25 13.82
CA PRO A 178 -2.23 2.25 14.89
C PRO A 178 -3.66 1.79 15.25
N ARG A 179 -4.70 2.54 14.85
CA ARG A 179 -6.10 2.15 15.08
C ARG A 179 -6.61 1.26 13.98
N THR A 180 -6.30 1.58 12.72
CA THR A 180 -6.84 0.87 11.56
C THR A 180 -5.87 -0.14 10.95
N GLY A 181 -4.58 -0.06 11.27
CA GLY A 181 -3.53 -0.83 10.61
C GLY A 181 -3.32 -0.46 9.14
N ARG A 182 -3.90 0.64 8.67
CA ARG A 182 -3.75 1.13 7.29
C ARG A 182 -2.36 1.74 7.10
N LEU A 183 -1.73 1.48 5.96
CA LEU A 183 -0.48 2.14 5.58
C LEU A 183 -0.72 3.65 5.41
N LEU A 184 0.00 4.46 6.18
CA LEU A 184 -0.03 5.92 6.05
C LEU A 184 1.04 6.44 5.10
N GLY A 185 2.13 5.68 4.94
CA GLY A 185 3.27 6.03 4.13
C GLY A 185 4.53 5.34 4.62
N ALA A 186 5.70 5.89 4.29
CA ALA A 186 6.98 5.35 4.77
C ALA A 186 7.92 6.46 5.20
N ILE A 187 8.76 6.12 6.16
CA ILE A 187 9.90 6.92 6.58
C ILE A 187 11.16 6.34 5.95
N ASP A 188 12.02 7.20 5.45
CA ASP A 188 13.21 6.85 4.71
C ASP A 188 14.40 7.65 5.22
N ILE A 189 15.55 7.00 5.21
CA ILE A 189 16.83 7.66 5.30
C ILE A 189 17.68 7.35 4.06
N THR A 190 18.24 8.40 3.47
CA THR A 190 18.99 8.36 2.22
C THR A 190 20.38 8.95 2.43
N GLY A 191 21.43 8.24 1.99
CA GLY A 191 22.82 8.63 2.23
C GLY A 191 23.81 7.96 1.28
N GLY A 192 25.10 8.07 1.60
CA GLY A 192 26.17 7.34 0.92
C GLY A 192 26.37 5.91 1.44
N ASP A 193 27.50 5.30 1.07
CA ASP A 193 27.78 3.88 1.31
C ASP A 193 27.79 3.47 2.79
N GLY A 194 28.09 4.39 3.70
CA GLY A 194 28.04 4.15 5.16
C GLY A 194 26.65 3.78 5.69
N LEU A 195 25.59 4.07 4.92
CA LEU A 195 24.22 3.67 5.27
C LEU A 195 23.92 2.20 4.94
N ALA A 196 24.80 1.54 4.17
CA ALA A 196 24.65 0.16 3.70
C ALA A 196 24.89 -0.89 4.81
N HIS A 197 24.24 -0.73 5.97
CA HIS A 197 24.45 -1.55 7.18
C HIS A 197 23.12 -2.03 7.78
N PRO A 198 23.05 -3.25 8.36
CA PRO A 198 21.84 -3.76 9.03
C PRO A 198 21.25 -2.82 10.08
N HIS A 199 22.13 -2.07 10.79
CA HIS A 199 21.70 -1.14 11.84
C HIS A 199 20.87 0.03 11.29
N SER A 200 21.12 0.50 10.07
CA SER A 200 20.33 1.57 9.46
C SER A 200 18.89 1.12 9.22
N LEU A 201 18.70 -0.10 8.73
CA LEU A 201 17.35 -0.65 8.52
C LEU A 201 16.62 -0.87 9.85
N ALA A 202 17.31 -1.43 10.85
CA ALA A 202 16.75 -1.62 12.19
C ALA A 202 16.38 -0.29 12.86
N PHE A 203 17.20 0.74 12.67
CA PHE A 203 16.96 2.08 13.19
C PHE A 203 15.70 2.71 12.58
N VAL A 204 15.58 2.75 11.26
CA VAL A 204 14.40 3.30 10.57
C VAL A 204 13.13 2.53 10.96
N GLN A 205 13.22 1.19 11.08
CA GLN A 205 12.12 0.37 11.58
C GLN A 205 11.72 0.71 13.01
N ALA A 206 12.68 0.94 13.91
CA ALA A 206 12.41 1.33 15.29
C ALA A 206 11.74 2.72 15.36
N VAL A 207 12.19 3.67 14.54
CA VAL A 207 11.57 5.01 14.45
C VAL A 207 10.15 4.94 13.91
N ALA A 208 9.89 4.12 12.89
CA ALA A 208 8.54 3.88 12.38
C ALA A 208 7.61 3.36 13.48
N ARG A 209 8.06 2.37 14.27
CA ARG A 209 7.29 1.83 15.40
C ARG A 209 7.06 2.85 16.51
N ALA A 210 8.04 3.69 16.80
CA ALA A 210 7.89 4.78 17.77
C ALA A 210 6.81 5.78 17.33
N ALA A 211 6.78 6.13 16.03
CA ALA A 211 5.75 6.99 15.48
C ALA A 211 4.36 6.36 15.49
N GLU A 212 4.23 5.08 15.14
CA GLU A 212 2.96 4.35 15.27
C GLU A 212 2.45 4.38 16.73
N SER A 213 3.34 4.18 17.70
CA SER A 213 3.00 4.28 19.12
C SER A 213 2.55 5.69 19.52
N GLN A 214 3.26 6.74 19.07
CA GLN A 214 2.87 8.12 19.36
C GLN A 214 1.54 8.50 18.70
N LEU A 215 1.28 8.05 17.46
CA LEU A 215 -0.01 8.24 16.82
C LEU A 215 -1.15 7.61 17.64
N ALA A 216 -0.89 6.47 18.29
CA ALA A 216 -1.87 5.79 19.13
C ALA A 216 -2.21 6.62 20.37
N LEU A 217 -1.21 7.26 20.97
CA LEU A 217 -1.37 8.14 22.14
C LEU A 217 -2.04 9.47 21.79
N LEU A 218 -1.78 10.01 20.60
CA LEU A 218 -2.32 11.29 20.17
C LEU A 218 -3.77 11.18 19.68
N ALA A 219 -4.22 10.01 19.21
CA ALA A 219 -5.61 9.83 18.83
C ALA A 219 -6.52 10.17 20.03
N PRO A 220 -7.60 10.96 19.85
CA PRO A 220 -8.54 11.22 20.94
C PRO A 220 -8.94 9.88 21.57
N ALA A 221 -8.86 9.81 22.89
CA ALA A 221 -9.54 8.77 23.64
C ALA A 221 -11.02 8.91 23.28
N ALA A 222 -11.48 8.11 22.32
CA ALA A 222 -12.90 7.96 22.08
C ALA A 222 -13.46 7.50 23.42
N GLU A 223 -14.34 8.32 24.01
CA GLU A 223 -15.03 7.99 25.25
C GLU A 223 -15.56 6.54 25.16
N SER A 224 -14.96 5.68 25.99
CA SER A 224 -15.44 4.37 26.46
C SER A 224 -16.56 3.67 25.68
N ALA A 225 -16.35 3.41 24.39
CA ALA A 225 -16.79 2.19 23.74
C ALA A 225 -15.55 1.60 23.08
N GLU A 226 -15.27 0.32 23.28
CA GLU A 226 -14.20 -0.37 22.55
C GLU A 226 -14.44 -0.16 21.05
N ALA A 227 -13.76 0.79 20.44
CA ALA A 227 -13.92 1.09 19.03
C ALA A 227 -13.22 -0.02 18.26
N PHE A 228 -14.00 -0.84 17.56
CA PHE A 228 -13.46 -1.90 16.73
C PHE A 228 -13.16 -1.33 15.35
N ALA A 229 -11.93 -1.47 14.87
CA ALA A 229 -11.59 -1.20 13.48
C ALA A 229 -11.45 -2.52 12.72
N LEU A 230 -12.09 -2.62 11.56
CA LEU A 230 -12.07 -3.80 10.72
C LEU A 230 -11.42 -3.48 9.37
N THR A 231 -10.25 -4.07 9.12
CA THR A 231 -9.53 -3.88 7.85
C THR A 231 -9.70 -5.14 7.02
N ALA A 232 -10.41 -5.03 5.90
CA ALA A 232 -10.84 -6.14 5.04
C ALA A 232 -10.51 -5.94 3.55
N LEU A 233 -10.09 -4.73 3.14
CA LEU A 233 -9.66 -4.45 1.78
C LEU A 233 -8.24 -4.99 1.52
N GLY A 234 -8.03 -5.60 0.34
CA GLY A 234 -6.72 -6.07 -0.10
C GLY A 234 -6.19 -7.31 0.63
N ARG A 235 -7.04 -8.06 1.35
CA ARG A 235 -6.62 -9.23 2.17
C ARG A 235 -7.68 -10.30 2.26
N ASP A 236 -7.28 -11.56 2.22
CA ASP A 236 -8.21 -12.72 2.29
C ASP A 236 -8.84 -12.93 3.67
N GLU A 237 -8.18 -12.43 4.71
CA GLU A 237 -8.58 -12.54 6.10
C GLU A 237 -8.52 -11.16 6.74
N ALA A 238 -9.64 -10.71 7.29
CA ALA A 238 -9.75 -9.39 7.89
C ALA A 238 -8.95 -9.31 9.18
N LEU A 239 -8.50 -8.09 9.48
CA LEU A 239 -7.82 -7.75 10.72
C LEU A 239 -8.78 -6.94 11.58
N LEU A 240 -9.01 -7.40 12.80
CA LEU A 240 -9.77 -6.68 13.80
C LEU A 240 -8.81 -6.04 14.78
N VAL A 241 -8.94 -4.72 14.96
CA VAL A 241 -8.23 -3.98 16.01
C VAL A 241 -9.23 -3.57 17.08
N ALA A 242 -8.98 -4.00 18.32
CA ALA A 242 -9.78 -3.66 19.48
C ALA A 242 -8.88 -3.47 20.70
N GLY A 243 -9.04 -2.35 21.43
CA GLY A 243 -8.23 -2.06 22.62
C GLY A 243 -6.71 -2.10 22.37
N GLY A 244 -6.26 -1.65 21.20
CA GLY A 244 -4.85 -1.68 20.78
C GLY A 244 -4.31 -3.07 20.40
N ARG A 245 -5.15 -4.12 20.43
CA ARG A 245 -4.76 -5.48 20.02
C ARG A 245 -5.26 -5.77 18.62
N SER A 246 -4.36 -6.26 17.79
CA SER A 246 -4.63 -6.65 16.41
C SER A 246 -4.81 -8.17 16.31
N THR A 247 -5.96 -8.61 15.80
CA THR A 247 -6.33 -10.03 15.68
C THR A 247 -6.69 -10.34 14.24
N ARG A 248 -5.97 -11.30 13.62
CA ARG A 248 -6.35 -11.83 12.31
C ARG A 248 -7.53 -12.78 12.49
N LEU A 249 -8.60 -12.52 11.75
CA LEU A 249 -9.80 -13.33 11.79
C LEU A 249 -9.69 -14.50 10.82
N SER A 250 -10.41 -15.59 11.09
CA SER A 250 -10.61 -16.62 10.08
C SER A 250 -11.37 -16.03 8.88
N ARG A 251 -11.25 -16.64 7.70
CA ARG A 251 -12.04 -16.25 6.52
C ARG A 251 -13.54 -16.11 6.85
N ARG A 252 -14.13 -17.10 7.52
CA ARG A 252 -15.57 -17.08 7.83
C ARG A 252 -15.94 -15.98 8.83
N HIS A 253 -15.09 -15.70 9.82
CA HIS A 253 -15.31 -14.59 10.76
C HIS A 253 -15.14 -13.23 10.09
N SER A 254 -14.22 -13.13 9.13
CA SER A 254 -14.02 -11.93 8.31
C SER A 254 -15.30 -11.60 7.53
N GLU A 255 -15.86 -12.60 6.85
CA GLU A 255 -17.12 -12.46 6.10
C GLU A 255 -18.29 -12.09 7.00
N ILE A 256 -18.46 -12.77 8.14
CA ILE A 256 -19.52 -12.46 9.11
C ILE A 256 -19.40 -11.02 9.61
N LEU A 257 -18.21 -10.58 10.02
CA LEU A 257 -18.04 -9.22 10.54
C LEU A 257 -18.23 -8.14 9.47
N VAL A 258 -17.74 -8.36 8.25
CA VAL A 258 -17.97 -7.42 7.13
C VAL A 258 -19.47 -7.27 6.87
N LEU A 259 -20.21 -8.38 6.85
CA LEU A 259 -21.66 -8.35 6.64
C LEU A 259 -22.37 -7.62 7.77
N LEU A 260 -22.07 -7.95 9.02
CA LEU A 260 -22.73 -7.32 10.17
C LEU A 260 -22.35 -5.85 10.35
N ALA A 261 -21.14 -5.44 9.96
CA ALA A 261 -20.74 -4.03 9.96
C ALA A 261 -21.48 -3.21 8.90
N ALA A 262 -21.86 -3.84 7.78
CA ALA A 262 -22.65 -3.21 6.72
C ALA A 262 -24.17 -3.21 6.99
N HIS A 263 -24.64 -3.97 7.98
CA HIS A 263 -26.06 -4.12 8.35
C HIS A 263 -26.25 -3.79 9.84
N PRO A 264 -26.19 -2.51 10.25
CA PRO A 264 -26.31 -2.11 11.65
C PRO A 264 -27.65 -2.50 12.29
N GLU A 265 -28.72 -2.63 11.49
CA GLU A 265 -30.02 -3.18 11.88
C GLU A 265 -29.97 -4.66 12.29
N GLY A 266 -28.97 -5.38 11.78
CA GLY A 266 -28.74 -6.80 12.00
C GLY A 266 -29.34 -7.71 10.94
N LEU A 267 -28.84 -8.93 10.91
CA LEU A 267 -29.31 -10.01 10.04
C LEU A 267 -29.89 -11.16 10.87
N THR A 268 -31.03 -11.68 10.46
CA THR A 268 -31.56 -12.94 10.99
C THR A 268 -30.60 -14.10 10.69
N GLY A 269 -30.81 -15.24 11.36
CA GLY A 269 -29.98 -16.42 11.11
C GLY A 269 -30.06 -16.88 9.66
N ASP A 270 -31.24 -16.86 9.06
CA ASP A 270 -31.48 -17.31 7.70
C ASP A 270 -30.91 -16.33 6.66
N GLU A 271 -31.10 -15.02 6.85
CA GLU A 271 -30.48 -14.00 6.00
C GLU A 271 -28.96 -14.09 6.02
N LEU A 272 -28.36 -14.25 7.20
CA LEU A 272 -26.92 -14.38 7.33
C LEU A 272 -26.41 -15.69 6.71
N LEU A 273 -27.21 -16.77 6.75
CA LEU A 273 -26.88 -18.04 6.11
C LEU A 273 -26.88 -17.90 4.58
N CYS A 274 -27.94 -17.33 4.00
CA CYS A 274 -28.01 -17.03 2.56
C CYS A 274 -26.94 -16.03 2.10
N ALA A 275 -26.53 -15.10 2.97
CA ALA A 275 -25.47 -14.15 2.66
C ALA A 275 -24.07 -14.80 2.60
N LEU A 276 -23.86 -15.88 3.35
CA LEU A 276 -22.56 -16.53 3.55
C LEU A 276 -22.33 -17.78 2.71
N TYR A 277 -23.40 -18.51 2.39
CA TYR A 277 -23.34 -19.81 1.73
C TYR A 277 -24.18 -19.78 0.45
N GLU A 278 -23.59 -20.25 -0.64
CA GLU A 278 -24.30 -20.50 -1.90
C GLU A 278 -25.03 -21.85 -1.87
N ASP A 279 -24.50 -22.80 -1.10
CA ASP A 279 -25.08 -24.13 -0.91
C ASP A 279 -26.11 -24.14 0.23
N GLU A 280 -27.36 -24.42 -0.12
CA GLU A 280 -28.48 -24.53 0.83
C GLU A 280 -28.37 -25.75 1.77
N SER A 281 -27.42 -26.66 1.53
CA SER A 281 -27.17 -27.81 2.41
C SER A 281 -26.52 -27.44 3.75
N VAL A 282 -25.98 -26.21 3.88
CA VAL A 282 -25.32 -25.78 5.12
C VAL A 282 -26.36 -25.51 6.21
N THR A 283 -26.22 -26.25 7.31
CA THR A 283 -27.20 -26.18 8.40
C THR A 283 -27.05 -24.92 9.28
N PRO A 284 -28.14 -24.42 9.88
CA PRO A 284 -28.10 -23.36 10.89
C PRO A 284 -27.24 -23.69 12.12
N VAL A 285 -26.90 -24.96 12.36
CA VAL A 285 -25.99 -25.38 13.44
C VAL A 285 -24.56 -24.89 13.16
N THR A 286 -24.09 -25.01 11.92
CA THR A 286 -22.75 -24.56 11.51
C THR A 286 -22.59 -23.06 11.71
N LEU A 287 -23.58 -22.26 11.29
CA LEU A 287 -23.59 -20.82 11.50
C LEU A 287 -23.57 -20.46 13.00
N ARG A 288 -24.38 -21.13 13.81
CA ARG A 288 -24.40 -20.93 15.27
C ARG A 288 -23.04 -21.22 15.92
N ALA A 289 -22.35 -22.25 15.47
CA ALA A 289 -21.01 -22.59 15.96
C ALA A 289 -19.99 -21.49 15.63
N GLU A 290 -20.04 -20.93 14.42
CA GLU A 290 -19.17 -19.80 14.04
C GLU A 290 -19.47 -18.55 14.84
N LEU A 291 -20.74 -18.21 15.02
CA LEU A 291 -21.15 -17.05 15.82
C LEU A 291 -20.79 -17.20 17.30
N ALA A 292 -20.82 -18.43 17.83
CA ALA A 292 -20.34 -18.71 19.19
C ALA A 292 -18.83 -18.53 19.32
N ARG A 293 -18.04 -18.97 18.32
CA ARG A 293 -16.59 -18.70 18.27
C ARG A 293 -16.30 -17.21 18.18
N LEU A 294 -17.00 -16.51 17.29
CA LEU A 294 -16.84 -15.08 17.09
C LEU A 294 -17.19 -14.28 18.36
N ARG A 295 -18.25 -14.65 19.10
CA ARG A 295 -18.55 -14.04 20.41
C ARG A 295 -17.40 -14.14 21.40
N ARG A 296 -16.72 -15.29 21.46
CA ARG A 296 -15.56 -15.45 22.36
C ARG A 296 -14.39 -14.58 21.95
N LEU A 297 -14.22 -14.33 20.65
CA LEU A 297 -13.15 -13.48 20.12
C LEU A 297 -13.42 -12.00 20.39
N LEU A 298 -14.66 -11.54 20.17
CA LEU A 298 -15.03 -10.14 20.35
C LEU A 298 -15.23 -9.73 21.82
N GLY A 299 -15.52 -10.69 22.69
CA GLY A 299 -15.92 -10.42 24.07
C GLY A 299 -17.45 -10.47 24.25
N SER A 300 -17.86 -10.70 25.50
CA SER A 300 -19.28 -10.76 25.87
C SER A 300 -19.91 -9.38 25.73
N GLY A 301 -20.89 -9.24 24.84
CA GLY A 301 -21.67 -8.01 24.68
C GLY A 301 -21.50 -7.30 23.34
N VAL A 302 -20.53 -7.69 22.51
CA VAL A 302 -20.32 -7.04 21.19
C VAL A 302 -21.25 -7.59 20.12
N LEU A 303 -21.54 -8.90 20.15
CA LEU A 303 -22.38 -9.56 19.14
C LEU A 303 -23.74 -9.95 19.73
N GLY A 304 -24.76 -9.16 19.39
CA GLY A 304 -26.16 -9.42 19.70
C GLY A 304 -26.70 -10.67 19.00
N SER A 305 -27.88 -11.09 19.40
CA SER A 305 -28.63 -12.19 18.76
C SER A 305 -30.09 -11.82 18.64
N ARG A 306 -30.74 -12.26 17.55
CA ARG A 306 -32.17 -12.03 17.23
C ARG A 306 -32.51 -10.53 17.01
N PRO A 307 -32.06 -9.90 15.91
CA PRO A 307 -31.16 -10.41 14.88
C PRO A 307 -29.68 -10.39 15.33
N TYR A 308 -28.81 -11.11 14.61
CA TYR A 308 -27.37 -10.97 14.81
C TYR A 308 -26.94 -9.58 14.36
N ARG A 309 -26.35 -8.80 15.27
CA ARG A 309 -25.88 -7.43 15.01
C ARG A 309 -24.73 -7.06 15.93
N LEU A 310 -23.93 -6.09 15.51
CA LEU A 310 -22.87 -5.53 16.32
C LEU A 310 -23.48 -4.49 17.25
N LEU A 311 -23.28 -4.67 18.55
CA LEU A 311 -23.77 -3.77 19.61
C LEU A 311 -22.73 -2.71 20.00
N ALA A 312 -21.50 -2.86 19.49
CA ALA A 312 -20.46 -1.85 19.55
C ALA A 312 -20.18 -1.33 18.13
N PRO A 313 -19.77 -0.06 17.98
CA PRO A 313 -19.40 0.48 16.70
C PRO A 313 -18.19 -0.27 16.14
N VAL A 314 -18.35 -0.80 14.92
CA VAL A 314 -17.27 -1.42 14.15
C VAL A 314 -17.11 -0.64 12.86
N GLU A 315 -16.02 0.11 12.75
CA GLU A 315 -15.71 0.85 11.54
C GLU A 315 -14.89 -0.02 10.60
N SER A 316 -15.43 -0.34 9.42
CA SER A 316 -14.69 -1.04 8.38
C SER A 316 -14.07 -0.10 7.37
N ASP A 317 -12.87 -0.43 6.88
CA ASP A 317 -12.20 0.28 5.79
C ASP A 317 -13.06 0.34 4.52
N ALA A 318 -13.80 -0.73 4.21
CA ALA A 318 -14.79 -0.74 3.14
C ALA A 318 -15.88 0.32 3.33
N ALA A 319 -16.48 0.43 4.52
CA ALA A 319 -17.50 1.44 4.82
C ALA A 319 -16.93 2.86 4.77
N VAL A 320 -15.66 3.06 5.16
CA VAL A 320 -14.97 4.34 5.03
C VAL A 320 -14.85 4.74 3.55
N VAL A 321 -14.45 3.81 2.67
CA VAL A 321 -14.37 4.06 1.22
C VAL A 321 -15.75 4.40 0.66
N GLU A 322 -16.79 3.63 0.99
CA GLU A 322 -18.17 3.88 0.54
C GLU A 322 -18.66 5.28 0.92
N ARG A 323 -18.44 5.70 2.18
CA ARG A 323 -18.82 7.05 2.62
C ARG A 323 -18.08 8.16 1.87
N LYS A 324 -16.77 7.98 1.62
CA LYS A 324 -15.97 8.94 0.84
C LYS A 324 -16.47 9.06 -0.60
N LEU A 325 -16.82 7.94 -1.23
CA LEU A 325 -17.43 7.93 -2.56
C LEU A 325 -18.79 8.64 -2.56
N ALA A 326 -19.62 8.38 -1.55
CA ALA A 326 -20.95 8.97 -1.45
C ALA A 326 -20.92 10.52 -1.38
N VAL A 327 -19.86 11.10 -0.81
CA VAL A 327 -19.65 12.55 -0.76
C VAL A 327 -18.79 13.10 -1.91
N GLY A 328 -18.45 12.27 -2.90
CA GLY A 328 -17.65 12.68 -4.07
C GLY A 328 -16.15 12.87 -3.79
N ALA A 329 -15.64 12.44 -2.63
CA ALA A 329 -14.23 12.55 -2.27
C ALA A 329 -13.39 11.42 -2.93
N VAL A 330 -13.32 11.41 -4.26
CA VAL A 330 -12.74 10.32 -5.06
C VAL A 330 -11.28 10.04 -4.71
N THR A 331 -10.43 11.08 -4.68
CA THR A 331 -9.00 10.95 -4.32
C THR A 331 -8.84 10.29 -2.95
N ALA A 332 -9.59 10.76 -1.94
CA ALA A 332 -9.52 10.21 -0.59
C ALA A 332 -10.05 8.77 -0.50
N ALA A 333 -11.06 8.42 -1.32
CA ALA A 333 -11.60 7.07 -1.40
C ALA A 333 -10.57 6.10 -2.00
N VAL A 334 -9.97 6.47 -3.15
CA VAL A 334 -8.95 5.68 -3.84
C VAL A 334 -7.71 5.50 -2.98
N SER A 335 -7.22 6.56 -2.32
CA SER A 335 -6.10 6.46 -1.37
C SER A 335 -6.41 5.58 -0.14
N THR A 336 -7.68 5.31 0.16
CA THR A 336 -8.09 4.40 1.25
C THR A 336 -8.31 2.97 0.75
N TYR A 337 -8.54 2.79 -0.55
CA TYR A 337 -8.81 1.50 -1.16
C TYR A 337 -7.53 0.68 -1.30
N GLY A 338 -7.26 -0.19 -0.33
CA GLY A 338 -6.10 -1.09 -0.32
C GLY A 338 -6.21 -2.31 -1.24
N GLY A 339 -7.27 -2.40 -2.06
CA GLY A 339 -7.55 -3.51 -2.96
C GLY A 339 -8.94 -4.13 -2.75
N PRO A 340 -9.27 -5.21 -3.47
CA PRO A 340 -10.60 -5.82 -3.41
C PRO A 340 -10.98 -6.28 -2.00
N LEU A 341 -12.25 -6.13 -1.63
CA LEU A 341 -12.80 -6.60 -0.36
C LEU A 341 -12.74 -8.13 -0.27
N LEU A 342 -11.96 -8.66 0.69
CA LEU A 342 -11.81 -10.10 0.93
C LEU A 342 -11.67 -10.92 -0.37
N PRO A 343 -10.61 -10.73 -1.18
CA PRO A 343 -10.54 -11.22 -2.57
C PRO A 343 -10.76 -12.73 -2.70
N GLY A 344 -10.26 -13.54 -1.76
CA GLY A 344 -10.48 -14.99 -1.72
C GLY A 344 -11.83 -15.46 -1.17
N SER A 345 -12.71 -14.56 -0.74
CA SER A 345 -14.06 -14.92 -0.28
C SER A 345 -14.99 -15.24 -1.46
N GLN A 346 -15.77 -16.30 -1.27
CA GLN A 346 -16.85 -16.75 -2.17
C GLN A 346 -18.24 -16.58 -1.52
N ALA A 347 -18.32 -15.94 -0.35
CA ALA A 347 -19.61 -15.68 0.29
C ALA A 347 -20.46 -14.77 -0.62
N PRO A 348 -21.68 -15.17 -1.02
CA PRO A 348 -22.44 -14.47 -2.05
C PRO A 348 -22.62 -12.97 -1.79
N ALA A 349 -22.93 -12.58 -0.55
CA ALA A 349 -23.11 -11.17 -0.21
C ALA A 349 -21.78 -10.38 -0.19
N VAL A 350 -20.68 -10.99 0.27
CA VAL A 350 -19.35 -10.36 0.24
C VAL A 350 -18.87 -10.15 -1.19
N VAL A 351 -19.11 -11.12 -2.08
CA VAL A 351 -18.82 -10.98 -3.52
C VAL A 351 -19.61 -9.81 -4.13
N ARG A 352 -20.90 -9.68 -3.80
CA ARG A 352 -21.72 -8.54 -4.26
C ARG A 352 -21.21 -7.20 -3.73
N MET A 353 -20.84 -7.13 -2.44
CA MET A 353 -20.27 -5.93 -1.84
C MET A 353 -18.93 -5.56 -2.51
N ARG A 354 -18.04 -6.54 -2.70
CA ARG A 354 -16.76 -6.35 -3.41
C ARG A 354 -16.97 -5.75 -4.80
N ARG A 355 -17.90 -6.31 -5.58
CA ARG A 355 -18.22 -5.81 -6.93
C ARG A 355 -18.77 -4.39 -6.87
N ARG A 356 -19.77 -4.13 -6.03
CA ARG A 356 -20.37 -2.80 -5.88
C ARG A 356 -19.35 -1.73 -5.52
N LEU A 357 -18.45 -2.02 -4.57
CA LEU A 357 -17.40 -1.10 -4.16
C LEU A 357 -16.40 -0.81 -5.29
N ALA A 358 -15.95 -1.87 -5.98
CA ALA A 358 -15.02 -1.75 -7.11
C ALA A 358 -15.65 -1.00 -8.29
N ASP A 359 -16.90 -1.31 -8.64
CA ASP A 359 -17.65 -0.64 -9.71
C ASP A 359 -17.88 0.84 -9.38
N GLY A 360 -18.19 1.17 -8.12
CA GLY A 360 -18.34 2.55 -7.66
C GLY A 360 -17.04 3.35 -7.77
N LEU A 361 -15.91 2.77 -7.38
CA LEU A 361 -14.59 3.38 -7.54
C LEU A 361 -14.23 3.57 -9.02
N ARG A 362 -14.41 2.53 -9.85
CA ARG A 362 -14.16 2.59 -11.29
C ARG A 362 -14.98 3.70 -11.94
N ALA A 363 -16.28 3.76 -11.67
CA ALA A 363 -17.16 4.78 -12.22
C ALA A 363 -16.72 6.20 -11.80
N ALA A 364 -16.34 6.38 -10.53
CA ALA A 364 -15.87 7.66 -10.03
C ALA A 364 -14.52 8.09 -10.68
N LEU A 365 -13.59 7.15 -10.85
CA LEU A 365 -12.30 7.38 -11.52
C LEU A 365 -12.47 7.77 -12.99
N VAL A 366 -13.24 6.98 -13.74
CA VAL A 366 -13.49 7.20 -15.17
C VAL A 366 -14.22 8.53 -15.41
N SER A 367 -15.17 8.88 -14.53
CA SER A 367 -15.87 10.16 -14.58
C SER A 367 -14.96 11.34 -14.24
N GLY A 368 -14.13 11.21 -13.20
CA GLY A 368 -13.23 12.26 -12.72
C GLY A 368 -12.08 12.57 -13.69
N ARG A 369 -11.65 11.59 -14.50
CA ARG A 369 -10.61 11.73 -15.53
C ARG A 369 -9.26 12.25 -15.02
N ASP A 370 -8.98 12.07 -13.74
CA ASP A 370 -7.67 12.38 -13.17
C ASP A 370 -6.62 11.39 -13.72
N PRO A 371 -5.61 11.85 -14.46
CA PRO A 371 -4.69 10.97 -15.17
C PRO A 371 -3.76 10.19 -14.24
N ASP A 372 -3.52 10.65 -13.01
CA ASP A 372 -2.67 9.97 -12.03
C ASP A 372 -3.45 8.92 -11.26
N LEU A 373 -4.68 9.23 -10.83
CA LEU A 373 -5.55 8.24 -10.20
C LEU A 373 -5.93 7.11 -11.16
N LEU A 374 -6.18 7.42 -12.43
CA LEU A 374 -6.42 6.41 -13.48
C LEU A 374 -5.19 5.53 -13.71
N ALA A 375 -3.99 6.13 -13.76
CA ALA A 375 -2.75 5.38 -13.93
C ALA A 375 -2.46 4.46 -12.74
N ASP A 376 -2.73 4.93 -11.52
CA ASP A 376 -2.53 4.15 -10.30
C ASP A 376 -3.47 2.96 -10.23
N TRP A 377 -4.76 3.14 -10.58
CA TRP A 377 -5.70 2.03 -10.68
C TRP A 377 -5.30 1.04 -11.77
N ALA A 378 -5.03 1.53 -12.99
CA ALA A 378 -4.68 0.70 -14.16
C ALA A 378 -3.42 -0.15 -13.95
N ARG A 379 -2.54 0.24 -13.02
CA ARG A 379 -1.30 -0.48 -12.70
C ARG A 379 -1.40 -1.31 -11.42
N ALA A 380 -2.49 -1.19 -10.67
CA ALA A 380 -2.73 -2.02 -9.50
C ALA A 380 -3.12 -3.45 -9.95
N PRO A 381 -2.80 -4.49 -9.15
CA PRO A 381 -3.11 -5.88 -9.51
C PRO A 381 -4.60 -6.17 -9.78
N TRP A 382 -5.50 -5.35 -9.24
CA TRP A 382 -6.94 -5.48 -9.45
C TRP A 382 -7.49 -4.63 -10.61
N GLY A 383 -6.70 -3.71 -11.15
CA GLY A 383 -7.09 -2.83 -12.26
C GLY A 383 -6.29 -3.06 -13.54
N GLU A 384 -5.33 -3.99 -13.55
CA GLU A 384 -4.45 -4.22 -14.71
C GLU A 384 -5.17 -4.66 -15.97
N ASP A 385 -6.34 -5.28 -15.82
CA ASP A 385 -7.22 -5.75 -16.90
C ASP A 385 -8.49 -4.90 -17.07
N ASP A 386 -8.56 -3.74 -16.40
CA ASP A 386 -9.74 -2.88 -16.41
C ASP A 386 -9.79 -2.02 -17.69
N LEU A 387 -10.46 -2.55 -18.72
CA LEU A 387 -10.54 -1.90 -20.04
C LEU A 387 -11.09 -0.47 -19.97
N ASP A 388 -12.14 -0.22 -19.18
CA ASP A 388 -12.78 1.10 -19.08
C ASP A 388 -11.79 2.14 -18.53
N VAL A 389 -11.00 1.74 -17.53
CA VAL A 389 -9.97 2.62 -16.94
C VAL A 389 -8.82 2.84 -17.90
N TRP A 390 -8.37 1.80 -18.62
CA TRP A 390 -7.33 1.96 -19.65
C TRP A 390 -7.78 2.86 -20.80
N GLN A 391 -9.04 2.78 -21.23
CA GLN A 391 -9.63 3.68 -22.23
C GLN A 391 -9.68 5.12 -21.72
N ALA A 392 -10.15 5.33 -20.49
CA ALA A 392 -10.17 6.65 -19.87
C ALA A 392 -8.76 7.23 -19.72
N LEU A 393 -7.78 6.43 -19.29
CA LEU A 393 -6.38 6.82 -19.17
C LEU A 393 -5.78 7.17 -20.54
N ALA A 394 -6.04 6.37 -21.57
CA ALA A 394 -5.56 6.66 -22.91
C ALA A 394 -6.12 7.98 -23.46
N ALA A 395 -7.36 8.32 -23.12
CA ALA A 395 -7.98 9.59 -23.54
C ALA A 395 -7.28 10.82 -22.92
N VAL A 396 -6.76 10.72 -21.70
CA VAL A 396 -6.12 11.85 -20.99
C VAL A 396 -4.58 11.80 -20.99
N ARG A 397 -3.98 10.63 -21.16
CA ARG A 397 -2.53 10.38 -21.14
C ARG A 397 -2.13 9.32 -22.18
N PRO A 398 -2.20 9.63 -23.49
CA PRO A 398 -1.93 8.69 -24.58
C PRO A 398 -0.42 8.48 -24.77
N THR A 399 0.25 7.78 -23.84
CA THR A 399 1.64 7.36 -24.03
C THR A 399 1.70 6.06 -24.85
N ALA A 400 2.86 5.76 -25.46
CA ALA A 400 3.02 4.51 -26.21
C ALA A 400 2.75 3.26 -25.36
N PRO A 401 3.23 3.14 -24.10
CA PRO A 401 2.88 2.01 -23.23
C PRO A 401 1.38 1.90 -22.94
N VAL A 402 0.70 3.04 -22.70
CA VAL A 402 -0.74 3.06 -22.42
C VAL A 402 -1.54 2.58 -23.63
N ARG A 403 -1.23 3.06 -24.83
CA ARG A 403 -1.89 2.60 -26.07
C ARG A 403 -1.61 1.12 -26.36
N ALA A 404 -0.39 0.66 -26.15
CA ALA A 404 -0.02 -0.74 -26.38
C ALA A 404 -0.78 -1.69 -25.45
N ARG A 405 -0.90 -1.34 -24.15
CA ARG A 405 -1.67 -2.14 -23.21
C ARG A 405 -3.17 -2.13 -23.53
N LEU A 406 -3.74 -0.96 -23.85
CA LEU A 406 -5.14 -0.84 -24.26
C LEU A 406 -5.44 -1.72 -25.48
N ALA A 407 -4.63 -1.65 -26.53
CA ALA A 407 -4.80 -2.49 -27.72
C ALA A 407 -4.72 -3.99 -27.41
N GLY A 408 -3.86 -4.39 -26.46
CA GLY A 408 -3.79 -5.77 -25.98
C GLY A 408 -5.10 -6.23 -25.33
N LEU A 409 -5.67 -5.41 -24.44
CA LEU A 409 -6.93 -5.71 -23.77
C LEU A 409 -8.12 -5.76 -24.74
N GLU A 410 -8.17 -4.84 -25.71
CA GLU A 410 -9.19 -4.83 -26.77
C GLU A 410 -9.12 -6.08 -27.64
N ALA A 411 -7.91 -6.54 -27.97
CA ALA A 411 -7.69 -7.78 -28.70
C ALA A 411 -8.17 -9.01 -27.91
N GLU A 412 -7.87 -9.08 -26.60
CA GLU A 412 -8.30 -10.16 -25.72
C GLU A 412 -9.83 -10.27 -25.63
N GLN A 413 -10.56 -9.15 -25.55
CA GLN A 413 -12.03 -9.14 -25.55
C GLN A 413 -12.64 -9.46 -26.93
N SER A 414 -11.88 -9.27 -28.00
CA SER A 414 -12.32 -9.54 -29.38
C SER A 414 -12.17 -11.01 -29.80
N VAL A 415 -11.51 -11.86 -29.00
CA VAL A 415 -11.36 -13.30 -29.28
C VAL A 415 -12.61 -14.07 -28.82
N PRO A 416 -13.36 -14.76 -29.70
CA PRO A 416 -14.53 -15.53 -29.30
C PRO A 416 -14.15 -16.74 -28.43
N PRO A 417 -14.97 -17.13 -27.44
CA PRO A 417 -14.69 -18.25 -26.55
C PRO A 417 -14.89 -19.57 -27.30
N GLY A 418 -13.84 -20.05 -27.98
CA GLY A 418 -13.94 -21.30 -28.72
C GLY A 418 -12.74 -21.63 -29.59
N ARG A 419 -11.63 -22.05 -28.96
CA ARG A 419 -10.69 -23.08 -29.45
C ARG A 419 -9.57 -23.27 -28.43
N ARG A 420 -9.80 -24.12 -27.43
CA ARG A 420 -8.68 -24.84 -26.78
C ARG A 420 -8.35 -26.04 -27.68
N PRO A 421 -7.12 -26.21 -28.18
CA PRO A 421 -6.74 -27.43 -28.88
C PRO A 421 -6.72 -28.59 -27.85
N ARG A 422 -7.23 -29.75 -28.30
CA ARG A 422 -7.27 -30.99 -27.52
C ARG A 422 -5.88 -31.56 -27.27
#